data_AF-A0A7C9KA69-F1
#
_entry.id   AF-A0A7C9KA69-F1
#
_cell.length_a   1.000
_cell.length_b   1.000
_cell.length_c   1.000
_cell.angle_alpha   90.00
_cell.angle_beta   90.00
_cell.angle_gamma   90.00
#
_symmetry.space_group_name_H-M   'P 1'
#
loop_
_entity.id
_entity.type
_entity.pdbx_description
1 polymer ?
#
loop_
_entity_poly.entity_id
_entity_poly.type
_entity_poly.pdbx_seq_one_letter_code
_entity_poly.pdbx_strand_id
1 'polypeptide(L)'
;MARVALELPLRANLTALDNIALIPLYQRHFTAGESVKQAQAMLEQLGYAGIAPLRDPDMTPAQRFVTQLARALILGRSRLVIDRPGAMLYDVSYPDFIRQLAEQTSSTGTWDIYDFSWNQILYSQALDPE
;
A
#
# COMPACT_ATOMS: atom_id res chain seq x y z
N MET A 1 -9.68 11.46 -1.16
CA MET A 1 -8.91 10.56 -2.03
C MET A 1 -7.58 10.28 -1.37
N ALA A 2 -7.11 9.03 -1.41
CA ALA A 2 -5.76 8.63 -1.02
C ALA A 2 -4.99 8.18 -2.27
N ARG A 3 -3.65 8.25 -2.25
CA ARG A 3 -2.82 7.93 -3.43
C ARG A 3 -1.57 7.13 -3.03
N VAL A 4 -1.23 6.16 -3.87
CA VAL A 4 0.04 5.41 -3.87
C VAL A 4 0.74 5.77 -5.18
N ALA A 5 1.96 6.31 -5.08
CA ALA A 5 2.72 6.79 -6.23
C ALA A 5 4.21 6.91 -5.87
N LEU A 6 5.09 6.83 -6.87
CA LEU A 6 6.53 7.01 -6.70
C LEU A 6 6.91 8.37 -6.09
N GLU A 7 6.14 9.43 -6.40
CA GLU A 7 6.37 10.78 -5.88
C GLU A 7 5.95 10.94 -4.41
N LEU A 8 5.38 9.89 -3.79
CA LEU A 8 4.99 9.85 -2.38
C LEU A 8 5.85 8.82 -1.61
N PRO A 9 7.18 9.02 -1.53
CA PRO A 9 8.08 8.03 -0.96
C PRO A 9 7.84 7.83 0.55
N LEU A 10 8.38 6.72 1.05
CA LEU A 10 8.53 6.50 2.49
C LEU A 10 9.63 7.41 3.04
N ARG A 11 9.52 7.74 4.33
CA ARG A 11 10.63 8.39 5.04
C ARG A 11 11.68 7.32 5.34
N ALA A 12 12.85 7.44 4.73
CA ALA A 12 13.90 6.43 4.80
C ALA A 12 14.44 6.17 6.22
N ASN A 13 14.34 7.17 7.12
CA ASN A 13 14.77 7.05 8.51
C ASN A 13 13.75 6.38 9.43
N LEU A 14 12.57 6.02 8.92
CA LEU A 14 11.47 5.42 9.68
C LEU A 14 11.26 3.96 9.25
N THR A 15 10.78 3.17 10.20
CA THR A 15 10.32 1.81 9.91
C THR A 15 9.03 1.84 9.07
N ALA A 16 8.62 0.71 8.51
CA ALA A 16 7.33 0.59 7.84
C ALA A 16 6.18 0.96 8.79
N LEU A 17 6.24 0.44 10.03
CA LEU A 17 5.25 0.72 11.07
C LEU A 17 5.16 2.21 11.39
N ASP A 18 6.30 2.87 11.60
CA ASP A 18 6.35 4.31 11.90
C ASP A 18 5.84 5.15 10.73
N ASN A 19 6.23 4.80 9.49
CA ASN A 19 5.76 5.47 8.28
C ASN A 19 4.23 5.48 8.18
N ILE A 20 3.56 4.41 8.62
CA ILE A 20 2.10 4.28 8.66
C ILE A 20 1.54 5.02 9.87
N ALA A 21 2.10 4.83 11.07
CA ALA A 21 1.62 5.41 12.32
C ALA A 21 1.68 6.94 12.35
N LEU A 22 2.57 7.58 11.58
CA LEU A 22 2.59 9.04 11.47
C LEU A 22 1.27 9.62 10.95
N ILE A 23 0.55 8.88 10.11
CA ILE A 23 -0.70 9.37 9.52
C ILE A 23 -1.78 9.59 10.60
N PRO A 24 -2.20 8.57 11.39
CA PRO A 24 -3.14 8.77 12.47
C PRO A 24 -2.60 9.70 13.55
N LEU A 25 -1.29 9.71 13.83
CA LEU A 25 -0.69 10.58 14.85
C LEU A 25 -0.87 12.08 14.53
N TYR A 26 -0.74 12.47 13.25
CA TYR A 26 -0.85 13.87 12.85
C TYR A 26 -2.24 14.28 12.39
N GLN A 27 -3.03 13.37 11.81
CA GLN A 27 -4.30 13.73 11.17
C GLN A 27 -5.53 13.41 12.02
N ARG A 28 -5.37 12.56 13.03
CA ARG A 28 -6.46 12.16 13.93
C ARG A 28 -5.95 12.37 15.35
N HIS A 29 -6.82 12.68 16.30
CA HIS A 29 -6.41 12.98 17.68
C HIS A 29 -5.95 11.73 18.46
N PHE A 30 -5.23 10.81 17.81
CA PHE A 30 -4.71 9.59 18.42
C PHE A 30 -3.39 9.86 19.13
N THR A 31 -3.20 9.14 20.22
CA THR A 31 -1.90 9.03 20.89
C THR A 31 -0.91 8.26 20.03
N ALA A 32 0.39 8.34 20.37
CA ALA A 32 1.44 7.56 19.72
C ALA A 32 1.15 6.04 19.80
N GLY A 33 0.73 5.55 20.96
CA GLY A 33 0.42 4.13 21.15
C GLY A 33 -0.76 3.64 20.30
N GLU A 34 -1.84 4.44 20.20
CA GLU A 34 -2.99 4.10 19.35
C GLU A 34 -2.63 4.14 17.86
N SER A 35 -1.81 5.09 17.46
CA SER A 35 -1.33 5.24 16.09
C SER A 35 -0.52 4.01 15.65
N VAL A 36 0.37 3.53 16.51
CA VAL A 36 1.16 2.30 16.28
C VAL A 36 0.25 1.08 16.20
N LYS A 37 -0.73 0.95 17.11
CA LYS A 37 -1.69 -0.18 17.08
C LYS A 37 -2.48 -0.22 15.76
N GLN A 38 -2.95 0.92 15.27
CA GLN A 38 -3.67 0.98 13.99
C GLN A 38 -2.77 0.65 12.80
N ALA A 39 -1.52 1.12 12.82
CA ALA A 39 -0.55 0.81 11.78
C ALA A 39 -0.22 -0.70 11.75
N GLN A 40 -0.04 -1.32 12.92
CA GLN A 40 0.20 -2.75 13.05
C GLN A 40 -0.99 -3.56 12.53
N ALA A 41 -2.20 -3.23 12.95
CA ALA A 41 -3.42 -3.90 12.49
C ALA A 41 -3.61 -3.77 10.96
N MET A 42 -3.23 -2.63 10.37
CA MET A 42 -3.26 -2.45 8.92
C MET A 42 -2.27 -3.38 8.20
N LEU A 43 -1.04 -3.52 8.70
CA LEU A 43 -0.06 -4.46 8.14
C LEU A 43 -0.49 -5.91 8.31
N GLU A 44 -1.10 -6.26 9.44
CA GLU A 44 -1.67 -7.59 9.68
C GLU A 44 -2.82 -7.90 8.71
N GLN A 45 -3.74 -6.95 8.51
CA GLN A 45 -4.83 -7.10 7.56
C GLN A 45 -4.33 -7.33 6.13
N LEU A 46 -3.23 -6.69 5.74
CA LEU A 46 -2.59 -6.88 4.44
C LEU A 46 -1.71 -8.15 4.38
N GLY A 47 -1.56 -8.91 5.48
CA GLY A 47 -0.69 -10.10 5.53
C GLY A 47 0.82 -9.79 5.58
N TYR A 48 1.22 -8.55 5.89
CA TYR A 48 2.60 -8.08 5.90
C TYR A 48 3.11 -7.64 7.28
N ALA A 49 2.56 -8.18 8.37
CA ALA A 49 2.97 -7.84 9.74
C ALA A 49 4.50 -7.96 9.95
N GLY A 50 5.16 -8.92 9.29
CA GLY A 50 6.60 -9.14 9.40
C GLY A 50 7.49 -8.01 8.89
N ILE A 51 6.98 -7.08 8.07
CA ILE A 51 7.78 -5.95 7.55
C ILE A 51 7.78 -4.75 8.50
N ALA A 52 6.97 -4.76 9.56
CA ALA A 52 6.83 -3.67 10.51
C ALA A 52 8.17 -3.04 10.96
N PRO A 53 9.23 -3.79 11.32
CA PRO A 53 10.48 -3.20 11.78
C PRO A 53 11.42 -2.75 10.65
N LEU A 54 11.15 -3.10 9.39
CA LEU A 54 12.05 -2.81 8.27
C LEU A 54 12.06 -1.33 7.92
N ARG A 55 13.23 -0.82 7.51
CA ARG A 55 13.38 0.52 6.93
C ARG A 55 13.36 0.45 5.41
N ASP A 56 13.15 1.60 4.76
CA ASP A 56 13.04 1.68 3.31
C ASP A 56 14.16 0.98 2.51
N PRO A 57 15.45 1.07 2.92
CA PRO A 57 16.54 0.36 2.22
C PRO A 57 16.48 -1.17 2.36
N ASP A 58 15.83 -1.68 3.42
CA ASP A 58 15.76 -3.11 3.75
C ASP A 58 14.52 -3.78 3.13
N MET A 59 13.64 -3.01 2.50
CA MET A 59 12.40 -3.50 1.89
C MET A 59 12.57 -3.85 0.41
N THR A 60 11.98 -4.97 0.00
CA THR A 60 11.75 -5.25 -1.41
C THR A 60 10.79 -4.22 -2.03
N PRO A 61 10.76 -4.06 -3.36
CA PRO A 61 9.78 -3.19 -4.02
C PRO A 61 8.32 -3.50 -3.64
N ALA A 62 7.93 -4.77 -3.62
CA ALA A 62 6.60 -5.17 -3.13
C ALA A 62 6.34 -4.76 -1.67
N GLN A 63 7.29 -4.95 -0.76
CA GLN A 63 7.16 -4.54 0.65
C GLN A 63 7.05 -3.03 0.82
N ARG A 64 7.83 -2.27 0.05
CA ARG A 64 7.76 -0.80 -0.01
C ARG A 64 6.39 -0.35 -0.51
N PHE A 65 5.88 -0.98 -1.57
CA PHE A 65 4.54 -0.71 -2.09
C PHE A 65 3.46 -0.97 -1.04
N VAL A 66 3.50 -2.13 -0.35
CA VAL A 66 2.54 -2.46 0.72
C VAL A 66 2.56 -1.41 1.83
N THR A 67 3.74 -0.93 2.22
CA THR A 67 3.85 0.13 3.24
C THR A 67 3.22 1.45 2.77
N GLN A 68 3.41 1.82 1.50
CA GLN A 68 2.76 3.01 0.92
C GLN A 68 1.24 2.83 0.81
N LEU A 69 0.79 1.63 0.44
CA LEU A 69 -0.62 1.27 0.40
C LEU A 69 -1.25 1.38 1.79
N ALA A 70 -0.62 0.82 2.83
CA ALA A 70 -1.09 0.92 4.21
C ALA A 70 -1.21 2.38 4.67
N ARG A 71 -0.24 3.25 4.32
CA ARG A 71 -0.33 4.70 4.57
C ARG A 71 -1.52 5.35 3.86
N ALA A 72 -1.85 4.90 2.66
CA ALA A 72 -2.99 5.42 1.91
C ALA A 72 -4.32 4.92 2.49
N LEU A 73 -4.41 3.64 2.85
CA LEU A 73 -5.61 3.00 3.37
C LEU A 73 -5.98 3.50 4.77
N ILE A 74 -5.00 3.72 5.66
CA ILE A 74 -5.25 4.19 7.03
C ILE A 74 -5.91 5.59 7.07
N LEU A 75 -5.84 6.36 5.97
CA LEU A 75 -6.57 7.62 5.81
C LEU A 75 -8.10 7.42 5.79
N GLY A 76 -8.59 6.21 5.51
CA GLY A 76 -10.01 5.88 5.45
C GLY A 76 -10.77 6.64 4.36
N ARG A 77 -10.14 6.87 3.20
CA ARG A 77 -10.78 7.55 2.08
C ARG A 77 -11.54 6.53 1.23
N SER A 78 -12.74 6.90 0.77
CA SER A 78 -13.59 6.06 -0.09
C SER A 78 -13.00 5.75 -1.48
N ARG A 79 -11.97 6.51 -1.89
CA ARG A 79 -11.30 6.36 -3.18
C ARG A 79 -9.80 6.32 -2.99
N LEU A 80 -9.19 5.23 -3.44
CA LEU A 80 -7.75 5.01 -3.52
C LEU A 80 -7.31 5.09 -4.98
N VAL A 81 -6.19 5.75 -5.24
CA VAL A 81 -5.56 5.75 -6.55
C VAL A 81 -4.15 5.18 -6.48
N ILE A 82 -3.87 4.23 -7.34
CA ILE A 82 -2.54 3.64 -7.54
C ILE A 82 -2.02 4.15 -8.88
N ASP A 83 -0.95 4.92 -8.84
CA ASP A 83 -0.35 5.54 -10.02
C ASP A 83 0.94 4.82 -10.42
N ARG A 84 0.98 4.36 -11.67
CA ARG A 84 2.07 3.62 -12.32
C ARG A 84 2.61 2.46 -11.46
N PRO A 85 1.76 1.49 -11.09
CA PRO A 85 2.21 0.35 -10.27
C PRO A 85 3.35 -0.42 -10.92
N GLY A 86 3.40 -0.53 -12.26
CA GLY A 86 4.50 -1.21 -12.95
C GLY A 86 5.89 -0.61 -12.69
N ALA A 87 5.98 0.67 -12.32
CA ALA A 87 7.24 1.31 -11.95
C ALA A 87 7.63 1.06 -10.48
N MET A 88 6.71 0.55 -9.67
CA MET A 88 6.89 0.26 -8.24
C MET A 88 6.99 -1.24 -7.93
N LEU A 89 6.28 -2.05 -8.70
CA LEU A 89 6.09 -3.49 -8.52
C LEU A 89 6.70 -4.26 -9.69
N TYR A 90 8.02 -4.11 -9.84
CA TYR A 90 8.79 -4.79 -10.89
C TYR A 90 9.29 -6.18 -10.45
N ASP A 91 9.06 -6.57 -9.19
CA ASP A 91 9.48 -7.83 -8.58
C ASP A 91 8.35 -8.88 -8.46
N VAL A 92 7.12 -8.55 -8.85
CA VAL A 92 5.93 -9.41 -8.73
C VAL A 92 4.96 -9.26 -9.92
N SER A 93 4.06 -10.24 -10.14
CA SER A 93 2.88 -10.07 -11.00
C SER A 93 1.94 -9.05 -10.35
N TYR A 94 2.14 -7.77 -10.66
CA TYR A 94 1.50 -6.71 -9.92
C TYR A 94 -0.03 -6.64 -10.05
N PRO A 95 -0.69 -7.03 -11.18
CA PRO A 95 -2.16 -7.04 -11.22
C PRO A 95 -2.76 -8.02 -10.21
N ASP A 96 -2.26 -9.26 -10.16
CA ASP A 96 -2.72 -10.29 -9.22
C ASP A 96 -2.37 -9.91 -7.78
N PHE A 97 -1.17 -9.37 -7.58
CA PHE A 97 -0.72 -8.91 -6.28
C PHE A 97 -1.63 -7.82 -5.71
N ILE A 98 -1.99 -6.81 -6.52
CA ILE A 98 -2.88 -5.73 -6.10
C ILE A 98 -4.30 -6.28 -5.84
N ARG A 99 -4.77 -7.23 -6.66
CA ARG A 99 -6.08 -7.88 -6.46
C ARG A 99 -6.12 -8.62 -5.13
N GLN A 100 -5.10 -9.41 -4.82
CA GLN A 100 -5.01 -10.16 -3.56
C GLN A 100 -5.00 -9.21 -2.35
N LEU A 101 -4.26 -8.09 -2.42
CA LEU A 101 -4.27 -7.08 -1.36
C LEU A 101 -5.64 -6.42 -1.21
N ALA A 102 -6.33 -6.15 -2.32
CA ALA A 102 -7.68 -5.60 -2.31
C ALA A 102 -8.68 -6.55 -1.66
N GLU A 103 -8.61 -7.86 -1.94
CA GLU A 103 -9.46 -8.89 -1.34
C GLU A 103 -9.25 -9.03 0.18
N GLN A 104 -8.01 -8.90 0.65
CA GLN A 104 -7.69 -8.93 2.07
C GLN A 104 -8.18 -7.69 2.81
N THR A 105 -8.35 -6.58 2.09
CA THR A 105 -8.96 -5.40 2.65
C THR A 105 -10.48 -5.48 2.49
N SER A 106 -11.22 -5.54 3.60
CA SER A 106 -12.69 -5.40 3.59
C SER A 106 -13.16 -3.98 3.18
N SER A 107 -12.37 -3.28 2.35
CA SER A 107 -12.56 -1.89 2.00
C SER A 107 -13.79 -1.76 1.10
N THR A 108 -14.73 -0.92 1.53
CA THR A 108 -15.94 -0.54 0.76
C THR A 108 -15.64 0.52 -0.30
N GLY A 109 -14.34 0.81 -0.55
CA GLY A 109 -13.88 1.91 -1.40
C GLY A 109 -13.48 1.45 -2.79
N THR A 110 -13.48 2.38 -3.74
CA THR A 110 -13.03 2.13 -5.12
C THR A 110 -11.52 2.32 -5.22
N TRP A 111 -10.85 1.37 -5.86
CA TRP A 111 -9.42 1.43 -6.18
C TRP A 111 -9.28 1.68 -7.68
N ASP A 112 -8.77 2.84 -8.06
CA ASP A 112 -8.46 3.12 -9.47
C ASP A 112 -6.97 2.97 -9.69
N ILE A 113 -6.62 2.26 -10.76
CA ILE A 113 -5.24 2.06 -11.17
C ILE A 113 -5.01 2.85 -12.47
N TYR A 114 -4.07 3.77 -12.44
CA TYR A 114 -3.63 4.51 -13.61
C TYR A 114 -2.22 4.05 -13.95
N ASP A 115 -2.08 3.34 -15.06
CA ASP A 115 -0.78 2.84 -15.52
C ASP A 115 -0.49 3.28 -16.96
N PHE A 116 0.70 2.97 -17.45
CA PHE A 116 1.08 3.19 -18.84
C PHE A 116 0.17 2.40 -19.78
N SER A 117 -0.17 2.97 -20.93
CA SER A 117 -1.09 2.34 -21.89
C SER A 117 -0.61 0.97 -22.38
N TRP A 118 0.71 0.76 -22.51
CA TRP A 118 1.28 -0.52 -22.93
C TRP A 118 1.10 -1.64 -21.89
N ASN A 119 0.84 -1.30 -20.62
CA ASN A 119 0.63 -2.27 -19.53
C ASN A 119 -0.79 -2.82 -19.50
N GLN A 120 -1.71 -2.31 -20.33
CA GLN A 120 -3.10 -2.78 -20.39
C GLN A 120 -3.21 -4.30 -20.61
N ILE A 121 -2.29 -4.89 -21.38
CA ILE A 121 -2.26 -6.32 -21.68
C ILE A 121 -2.16 -7.17 -20.40
N LEU A 122 -1.44 -6.69 -19.38
CA LEU A 122 -1.24 -7.41 -18.11
C LEU A 122 -2.54 -7.51 -17.30
N TYR A 123 -3.45 -6.55 -17.45
CA TYR A 123 -4.75 -6.58 -16.79
C TYR A 123 -5.75 -7.47 -17.53
N SER A 124 -5.67 -7.55 -18.86
CA SER A 124 -6.51 -8.45 -19.66
C SER A 124 -6.20 -9.92 -19.37
N GLN A 125 -4.91 -10.28 -19.28
CA GLN A 125 -4.50 -11.65 -18.94
C GLN A 125 -4.92 -12.07 -17.54
N ALA A 126 -4.94 -11.13 -16.58
CA ALA A 126 -5.40 -11.41 -15.23
C ALA A 126 -6.92 -11.67 -15.13
N LEU A 127 -7.72 -11.33 -16.16
CA LEU A 127 -9.17 -11.60 -16.20
C LEU A 127 -9.50 -12.94 -16.86
N ASP A 128 -8.61 -13.45 -17.71
CA ASP A 128 -8.74 -14.73 -18.41
C ASP A 128 -7.56 -15.66 -18.05
N PRO A 129 -7.52 -16.22 -16.83
CA PRO A 129 -6.54 -17.25 -16.49
C PRO A 129 -6.87 -18.51 -17.31
N GLU A 130 -5.94 -18.97 -18.16
CA GLU A 130 -6.03 -20.28 -18.84
C GLU A 130 -6.25 -21.45 -17.87
#